data_AF-A0A1G0GXQ2-F1
#
_entry.id   AF-A0A1G0GXQ2-F1
#
_cell.length_a   1.000
_cell.length_b   1.000
_cell.length_c   1.000
_cell.angle_alpha   90.00
_cell.angle_beta   90.00
_cell.angle_gamma   90.00
#
_symmetry.space_group_name_H-M   'P 1'
#
loop_
_entity.id
_entity.type
_entity.pdbx_description
1 polymer ?
#
loop_
_entity_poly.entity_id
_entity_poly.type
_entity_poly.pdbx_seq_one_letter_code
_entity_poly.pdbx_strand_id
1 'polypeptide(L)'
;MKMKRKIVLGISAFFLTLFSATCVFAGNVFPVATVNSSASCPSTPSYYDPNFCSEFTPVAICQCEEKASPGWCSTPLQIYTNMMMMFHTIPASCDWAIAHGVIPASDREACIDRWTCFKNGGSPDGHACQGNGNPCV
;
A
#
# COMPACT_ATOMS: atom_id res chain seq x y z
N MET A 1 29.90 -14.43 -57.74
CA MET A 1 29.23 -15.58 -57.07
C MET A 1 29.39 -15.43 -55.56
N LYS A 2 28.33 -15.79 -54.80
CA LYS A 2 28.24 -15.99 -53.34
C LYS A 2 28.00 -14.76 -52.44
N MET A 3 26.78 -14.22 -52.61
CA MET A 3 25.77 -14.00 -51.56
C MET A 3 26.10 -14.61 -50.18
N LYS A 4 26.24 -13.77 -49.14
CA LYS A 4 25.84 -14.04 -47.73
C LYS A 4 25.53 -12.73 -46.99
N ARG A 5 24.52 -11.98 -47.48
CA ARG A 5 23.86 -10.89 -46.74
C ARG A 5 22.59 -11.42 -46.08
N LYS A 6 22.75 -12.25 -45.05
CA LYS A 6 21.69 -12.66 -44.12
C LYS A 6 22.39 -12.84 -42.78
N ILE A 7 21.78 -12.44 -41.67
CA ILE A 7 22.33 -12.46 -40.28
C ILE A 7 22.98 -11.13 -39.82
N VAL A 8 22.42 -9.96 -40.16
CA VAL A 8 22.69 -8.70 -39.40
C VAL A 8 21.41 -7.93 -39.07
N LEU A 9 20.23 -8.53 -39.31
CA LEU A 9 18.93 -7.91 -39.04
C LEU A 9 18.12 -8.62 -37.94
N GLY A 10 18.72 -9.58 -37.23
CA GLY A 10 18.05 -10.41 -36.22
C GLY A 10 18.56 -10.24 -34.79
N ILE A 11 19.41 -9.23 -34.51
CA ILE A 11 20.04 -9.04 -33.19
C ILE A 11 19.52 -7.75 -32.51
N SER A 12 18.84 -6.86 -33.24
CA SER A 12 18.41 -5.56 -32.71
C SER A 12 17.02 -5.52 -32.06
N ALA A 13 16.27 -6.62 -32.06
CA ALA A 13 14.88 -6.63 -31.55
C ALA A 13 14.57 -7.73 -30.53
N PHE A 14 15.54 -8.56 -30.14
CA PHE A 14 15.32 -9.66 -29.18
C PHE A 14 16.12 -9.54 -27.87
N PHE A 15 16.96 -8.50 -27.73
CA PHE A 15 17.66 -8.18 -26.48
C PHE A 15 17.03 -7.02 -25.69
N LEU A 16 15.88 -6.50 -26.13
CA LEU A 16 15.12 -5.45 -25.44
C LEU A 16 13.95 -5.98 -24.59
N THR A 17 13.87 -7.29 -24.35
CA THR A 17 12.81 -7.91 -23.54
C THR A 17 13.36 -8.81 -22.44
N LEU A 18 14.50 -8.45 -21.85
CA LEU A 18 14.74 -8.79 -20.44
C LEU A 18 14.27 -7.60 -19.62
N PHE A 19 12.94 -7.53 -19.58
CA PHE A 19 12.12 -6.89 -18.56
C PHE A 19 12.90 -6.80 -17.25
N SER A 20 13.31 -5.57 -16.93
CA SER A 20 13.20 -4.99 -15.60
C SER A 20 13.02 -6.04 -14.50
N ALA A 21 14.11 -6.70 -14.09
CA ALA A 21 14.20 -7.24 -12.75
C ALA A 21 14.27 -6.03 -11.81
N THR A 22 13.13 -5.36 -11.62
CA THR A 22 12.94 -4.39 -10.56
C THR A 22 13.31 -5.09 -9.28
N CYS A 23 14.29 -4.54 -8.58
CA CYS A 23 14.80 -4.99 -7.31
C CYS A 23 13.65 -5.41 -6.37
N VAL A 24 13.44 -6.71 -6.19
CA VAL A 24 12.60 -7.24 -5.12
C VAL A 24 13.48 -7.38 -3.89
N PHE A 25 13.91 -6.26 -3.28
CA PHE A 25 14.53 -6.27 -1.95
C PHE A 25 14.39 -4.90 -1.28
N ALA A 26 13.32 -4.73 -0.50
CA ALA A 26 13.30 -4.11 0.83
C ALA A 26 11.84 -4.07 1.30
N GLY A 27 11.59 -4.60 2.50
CA GLY A 27 10.26 -4.94 2.98
C GLY A 27 9.41 -3.73 3.28
N ASN A 28 8.18 -3.70 2.76
CA ASN A 28 7.33 -2.54 2.87
C ASN A 28 5.91 -2.85 3.36
N VAL A 29 5.77 -2.89 4.69
CA VAL A 29 4.60 -3.43 5.38
C VAL A 29 3.44 -2.41 5.53
N PHE A 30 3.65 -1.09 5.36
CA PHE A 30 2.60 -0.08 5.59
C PHE A 30 2.81 1.21 4.76
N PRO A 31 1.79 2.07 4.51
CA PRO A 31 0.35 1.90 4.76
C PRO A 31 -0.54 2.01 3.50
N VAL A 32 -1.85 1.91 3.75
CA VAL A 32 -2.95 1.61 2.83
C VAL A 32 -3.02 2.58 1.64
N ALA A 33 -2.79 2.05 0.44
CA ALA A 33 -2.87 2.82 -0.80
C ALA A 33 -4.33 3.08 -1.19
N THR A 34 -4.59 4.30 -1.61
CA THR A 34 -5.78 4.72 -2.38
C THR A 34 -5.81 4.10 -3.76
N VAL A 35 -4.64 3.86 -4.35
CA VAL A 35 -4.49 3.41 -5.73
C VAL A 35 -3.77 2.07 -5.78
N ASN A 36 -4.46 1.09 -6.34
CA ASN A 36 -3.96 -0.27 -6.53
C ASN A 36 -2.78 -0.30 -7.49
N SER A 37 -1.62 -0.76 -7.00
CA SER A 37 -0.50 -1.17 -7.86
C SER A 37 -0.62 -2.64 -8.29
N SER A 38 -1.52 -3.41 -7.66
CA SER A 38 -1.80 -4.83 -7.87
C SER A 38 -3.32 -5.06 -7.88
N ALA A 39 -3.81 -5.92 -8.78
CA ALA A 39 -5.25 -6.14 -9.01
C ALA A 39 -5.97 -6.94 -7.91
N SER A 40 -5.31 -7.27 -6.79
CA SER A 40 -5.81 -8.26 -5.82
C SER A 40 -6.53 -7.68 -4.60
N CYS A 41 -6.19 -6.48 -4.15
CA CYS A 41 -6.84 -5.85 -3.00
C CYS A 41 -7.73 -4.68 -3.40
N PRO A 42 -8.86 -4.42 -2.72
CA PRO A 42 -9.67 -3.24 -3.00
C PRO A 42 -8.94 -1.94 -2.63
N SER A 43 -9.42 -0.83 -3.17
CA SER A 43 -9.01 0.50 -2.71
C SER A 43 -9.53 0.76 -1.30
N THR A 44 -8.76 1.52 -0.53
CA THR A 44 -9.14 1.87 0.85
C THR A 44 -10.37 2.78 0.89
N PRO A 45 -11.37 2.51 1.75
CA PRO A 45 -12.52 3.39 1.89
C PRO A 45 -12.12 4.80 2.32
N SER A 46 -13.02 5.74 2.07
CA SER A 46 -12.95 7.07 2.67
C SER A 46 -13.18 6.96 4.18
N TYR A 47 -12.46 7.73 4.98
CA TYR A 47 -12.72 7.79 6.43
C TYR A 47 -14.06 8.48 6.78
N TYR A 48 -14.68 9.14 5.80
CA TYR A 48 -16.04 9.66 5.91
C TYR A 48 -17.12 8.60 5.68
N ASP A 49 -16.75 7.38 5.27
CA ASP A 49 -17.73 6.32 5.02
C ASP A 49 -18.30 5.80 6.35
N PRO A 50 -19.62 5.75 6.56
CA PRO A 50 -20.20 5.23 7.79
C PRO A 50 -19.83 3.76 8.06
N ASN A 51 -19.42 3.01 7.04
CA ASN A 51 -18.96 1.62 7.09
C ASN A 51 -17.43 1.49 7.10
N PHE A 52 -16.69 2.59 7.30
CA PHE A 52 -15.22 2.63 7.23
C PHE A 52 -14.57 1.46 7.95
N CYS A 53 -14.91 1.18 9.22
CA CYS A 53 -14.24 0.12 9.97
C CYS A 53 -14.45 -1.29 9.37
N SER A 54 -15.66 -1.58 8.88
CA SER A 54 -15.98 -2.87 8.25
C SER A 54 -15.29 -3.06 6.91
N GLU A 55 -15.05 -1.98 6.16
CA GLU A 55 -14.41 -2.02 4.85
C GLU A 55 -12.89 -1.87 4.93
N PHE A 56 -12.40 -1.05 5.85
CA PHE A 56 -10.98 -0.76 6.05
C PHE A 56 -10.21 -1.99 6.53
N THR A 57 -10.78 -2.74 7.47
CA THR A 57 -10.17 -3.93 8.07
C THR A 57 -9.72 -4.98 7.04
N PRO A 58 -10.61 -5.51 6.17
CA PRO A 58 -10.22 -6.50 5.18
C PRO A 58 -9.27 -5.92 4.12
N VAL A 59 -9.42 -4.64 3.76
CA VAL A 59 -8.51 -3.98 2.81
C VAL A 59 -7.10 -3.84 3.39
N ALA A 60 -6.97 -3.40 4.64
CA ALA A 60 -5.69 -3.25 5.32
C ALA A 60 -4.96 -4.58 5.46
N ILE A 61 -5.69 -5.66 5.77
CA ILE A 61 -5.13 -7.03 5.80
C ILE A 61 -4.62 -7.42 4.42
N CYS A 62 -5.48 -7.33 3.40
CA CYS A 62 -5.12 -7.72 2.04
C CYS A 62 -3.86 -6.98 1.55
N GLN A 63 -3.84 -5.65 1.69
CA GLN A 63 -2.70 -4.84 1.23
C GLN A 63 -1.42 -5.13 2.04
N CYS A 64 -1.55 -5.46 3.33
CA CYS A 64 -0.42 -5.94 4.12
C CYS A 64 0.10 -7.29 3.59
N GLU A 65 -0.78 -8.26 3.32
CA GLU A 65 -0.39 -9.60 2.84
C GLU A 65 0.30 -9.57 1.47
N GLU A 66 -0.06 -8.63 0.59
CA GLU A 66 0.62 -8.45 -0.70
C GLU A 66 2.11 -8.06 -0.56
N LYS A 67 2.49 -7.45 0.56
CA LYS A 67 3.80 -6.80 0.71
C LYS A 67 4.62 -7.34 1.88
N ALA A 68 3.99 -7.99 2.85
CA ALA A 68 4.61 -8.39 4.10
C ALA A 68 4.99 -9.87 4.14
N SER A 69 5.85 -10.20 5.12
CA SER A 69 6.15 -11.59 5.44
C SER A 69 4.98 -12.26 6.17
N PRO A 70 4.84 -13.60 6.07
CA PRO A 70 3.82 -14.34 6.82
C PRO A 70 3.85 -14.00 8.32
N GLY A 71 2.67 -13.77 8.91
CA GLY A 71 2.51 -13.48 10.35
C GLY A 71 2.50 -12.00 10.76
N TRP A 72 2.63 -11.08 9.79
CA TRP A 72 2.60 -9.63 10.05
C TRP A 72 1.20 -9.00 9.93
N CYS A 73 0.26 -9.69 9.28
CA CYS A 73 -1.00 -9.12 8.79
C CYS A 73 -2.25 -9.79 9.36
N SER A 74 -2.16 -10.56 10.45
CA SER A 74 -3.29 -11.38 10.92
C SER A 74 -4.48 -10.56 11.40
N THR A 75 -4.25 -9.36 11.94
CA THR A 75 -5.31 -8.42 12.32
C THR A 75 -4.91 -6.97 12.01
N PRO A 76 -5.87 -6.06 11.80
CA PRO A 76 -5.58 -4.63 11.61
C PRO A 76 -4.85 -4.01 12.81
N LEU A 77 -5.13 -4.50 14.03
CA LEU A 77 -4.46 -4.06 15.23
C LEU A 77 -2.99 -4.50 15.24
N GLN A 78 -2.69 -5.71 14.76
CA GLN A 78 -1.31 -6.17 14.63
C GLN A 78 -0.55 -5.36 13.57
N ILE A 79 -1.20 -5.09 12.44
CA ILE A 79 -0.73 -4.20 11.37
C ILE A 79 -0.37 -2.82 11.96
N TYR A 80 -1.31 -2.19 12.67
CA TYR A 80 -1.05 -0.92 13.36
C TYR A 80 0.09 -1.01 14.38
N THR A 81 0.14 -2.07 15.19
CA THR A 81 1.17 -2.26 16.22
C THR A 81 2.56 -2.35 15.58
N ASN A 82 2.69 -3.14 14.52
CA ASN A 82 3.92 -3.28 13.75
C ASN A 82 4.35 -1.95 13.13
N MET A 83 3.39 -1.19 12.58
CA MET A 83 3.62 0.16 12.05
C MET A 83 4.18 1.10 13.14
N MET A 84 3.61 1.08 14.35
CA MET A 84 4.09 1.90 15.46
C MET A 84 5.43 1.43 16.03
N MET A 85 5.72 0.14 16.03
CA MET A 85 7.03 -0.37 16.46
C MET A 85 8.16 0.07 15.52
N MET A 86 7.89 0.15 14.21
CA MET A 86 8.88 0.54 13.20
C MET A 86 9.06 2.05 13.07
N PHE A 87 7.95 2.79 13.01
CA PHE A 87 7.95 4.19 12.61
C PHE A 87 7.62 5.16 13.75
N HIS A 88 7.20 4.63 14.91
CA HIS A 88 6.79 5.37 16.12
C HIS A 88 5.57 6.27 15.98
N THR A 89 5.25 6.76 14.78
CA THR A 89 4.15 7.68 14.51
C THR A 89 3.46 7.33 13.19
N ILE A 90 2.17 7.66 13.09
CA ILE A 90 1.40 7.50 11.85
C ILE A 90 2.00 8.34 10.71
N PRO A 91 2.32 9.64 10.89
CA PRO A 91 2.91 10.43 9.81
C PRO A 91 4.21 9.83 9.25
N ALA A 92 5.12 9.37 10.13
CA ALA A 92 6.37 8.76 9.69
C ALA A 92 6.15 7.48 8.84
N SER A 93 5.16 6.66 9.19
CA SER A 93 4.81 5.49 8.39
C SER A 93 4.23 5.86 7.01
N CYS A 94 3.37 6.88 6.94
CA CYS A 94 2.82 7.38 5.66
C CYS A 94 3.91 8.03 4.79
N ASP A 95 4.81 8.81 5.39
CA ASP A 95 5.96 9.42 4.71
C ASP A 95 6.87 8.37 4.10
N TRP A 96 7.11 7.29 4.83
CA TRP A 96 7.90 6.18 4.34
C TRP A 96 7.22 5.44 3.17
N ALA A 97 5.91 5.21 3.23
CA ALA A 97 5.20 4.60 2.10
C ALA A 97 5.29 5.44 0.83
N ILE A 98 5.23 6.76 0.94
CA ILE A 98 5.40 7.66 -0.20
C ILE A 98 6.81 7.53 -0.75
N ALA A 99 7.83 7.58 0.11
CA ALA A 99 9.23 7.47 -0.29
C ALA A 99 9.54 6.15 -1.00
N HIS A 100 8.75 5.11 -0.75
CA HIS A 100 8.89 3.79 -1.35
C HIS A 100 7.82 3.45 -2.40
N GLY A 101 7.01 4.42 -2.84
CA GLY A 101 6.02 4.23 -3.90
C GLY A 101 4.89 3.25 -3.56
N VAL A 102 4.61 3.04 -2.26
CA VAL A 102 3.47 2.24 -1.79
C VAL A 102 2.18 3.03 -1.98
N ILE A 103 2.20 4.32 -1.66
CA ILE A 103 1.10 5.27 -1.87
C ILE A 103 1.64 6.50 -2.62
N PRO A 104 0.82 7.19 -3.41
CA PRO A 104 1.24 8.44 -4.06
C PRO A 104 1.33 9.56 -3.02
N ALA A 105 2.20 10.55 -3.29
CA ALA A 105 2.42 11.69 -2.39
C ALA A 105 1.13 12.49 -2.11
N SER A 106 0.17 12.49 -3.05
CA SER A 106 -1.14 13.12 -2.88
C SER A 106 -1.98 12.52 -1.76
N ASP A 107 -1.70 11.28 -1.34
CA ASP A 107 -2.52 10.52 -0.39
C ASP A 107 -1.92 10.45 1.02
N ARG A 108 -0.93 11.30 1.29
CA ARG A 108 -0.32 11.41 2.62
C ARG A 108 -1.35 11.65 3.71
N GLU A 109 -2.17 12.69 3.56
CA GLU A 109 -3.16 13.07 4.58
C GLU A 109 -4.26 12.01 4.70
N ALA A 110 -4.73 11.48 3.57
CA ALA A 110 -5.70 10.39 3.58
C ALA A 110 -5.16 9.14 4.31
N CYS A 111 -3.87 8.83 4.17
CA CYS A 111 -3.21 7.78 4.92
C CYS A 111 -3.23 8.05 6.43
N ILE A 112 -2.85 9.26 6.84
CA ILE A 112 -2.84 9.67 8.25
C ILE A 112 -4.25 9.63 8.83
N ASP A 113 -5.22 10.17 8.11
CA ASP A 113 -6.61 10.23 8.53
C ASP A 113 -7.18 8.84 8.74
N ARG A 114 -7.00 7.92 7.79
CA ARG A 114 -7.51 6.54 7.92
C ARG A 114 -6.92 5.78 9.10
N TRP A 115 -5.62 5.91 9.36
CA TRP A 115 -5.00 5.24 10.51
C TRP A 115 -5.37 5.89 11.84
N THR A 116 -5.49 7.21 11.85
CA THR A 116 -5.99 7.96 13.02
C THR A 116 -7.42 7.51 13.32
N CYS A 117 -8.22 7.43 12.27
CA CYS A 117 -9.61 7.02 12.29
C CYS A 117 -9.78 5.57 12.79
N PHE A 118 -8.96 4.65 12.29
CA PHE A 118 -8.88 3.28 12.78
C PHE A 118 -8.62 3.21 14.29
N LYS A 119 -7.65 3.98 14.81
CA LYS A 119 -7.23 3.91 16.22
C LYS A 119 -8.11 4.73 17.17
N ASN A 120 -8.67 5.84 16.71
CA ASN A 120 -9.34 6.83 17.57
C ASN A 120 -10.84 6.91 17.35
N GLY A 121 -11.38 6.38 16.25
CA GLY A 121 -12.79 6.47 15.92
C GLY A 121 -13.23 7.82 15.37
N GLY A 122 -12.31 8.79 15.32
CA GLY A 122 -12.50 10.08 14.70
C GLY A 122 -11.26 10.52 13.91
N SER A 123 -11.50 11.36 12.91
CA SER A 123 -10.47 12.01 12.10
C SER A 123 -10.00 13.33 12.73
N PRO A 124 -8.84 13.87 12.31
CA PRO A 124 -8.30 15.13 12.83
C PRO A 124 -9.23 16.35 12.69
N ASP A 125 -10.15 16.32 11.73
CA ASP A 125 -11.15 17.36 11.48
C ASP A 125 -12.46 17.19 12.29
N GLY A 126 -12.52 16.18 13.18
CA GLY A 126 -13.64 15.98 14.11
C GLY A 126 -14.78 15.12 13.59
N HIS A 127 -14.64 14.49 12.42
CA HIS A 127 -15.65 13.56 11.90
C HIS A 127 -15.53 12.18 12.56
N ALA A 128 -16.68 11.58 12.81
CA ALA A 128 -16.77 10.19 13.24
C ALA A 128 -16.48 9.27 12.05
N CYS A 129 -15.56 8.34 12.26
CA CYS A 129 -15.10 7.37 11.28
C CYS A 129 -16.14 6.33 10.91
N GLN A 130 -16.94 5.96 11.89
CA GLN A 130 -18.10 5.09 11.73
C GLN A 130 -19.24 5.75 12.51
N GLY A 131 -20.49 5.41 12.21
CA GLY A 131 -21.67 6.12 12.71
C GLY A 131 -21.80 6.27 14.24
N ASN A 132 -20.97 5.58 15.04
CA ASN A 132 -20.93 5.68 16.50
C ASN A 132 -19.69 6.42 17.06
N GLY A 133 -18.75 6.86 16.21
CA GLY A 133 -17.50 7.54 16.63
C GLY A 133 -16.50 6.66 17.39
N ASN A 134 -16.76 5.35 17.48
CA ASN A 134 -15.86 4.43 18.15
C ASN A 134 -14.67 4.07 17.25
N PRO A 135 -13.51 3.74 17.82
CA PRO A 135 -12.40 3.22 17.03
C PRO A 135 -12.76 1.86 16.41
N CYS A 136 -12.00 1.47 15.39
CA CYS A 136 -12.18 0.19 14.69
C CYS A 136 -11.47 -0.99 15.38
N VAL A 137 -10.88 -0.76 16.57
CA VAL A 137 -10.10 -1.74 17.34
C VAL A 137 -10.94 -2.46 18.39
#